data_AF-A0A7S3XEN0-F1
#
_entry.id   AF-A0A7S3XEN0-F1
#
_cell.length_a   1.000
_cell.length_b   1.000
_cell.length_c   1.000
_cell.angle_alpha   90.00
_cell.angle_beta   90.00
_cell.angle_gamma   90.00
#
_symmetry.space_group_name_H-M   'P 1'
#
loop_
_entity.id
_entity.type
_entity.pdbx_description
1 polymer ?
#
loop_
_entity_poly.entity_id
_entity_poly.type
_entity_poly.pdbx_seq_one_letter_code
_entity_poly.pdbx_strand_id
1 'polypeptide(L)'
;PSLSSLRVYPRYGLGNVILTLVSGLGLAVAEGKEFVAVVPQQTAELLGLRRHMWQLPHDMKEGTVLNLVGARPQAAAAAERIACCERWMNSSVSVVESDQYFLPLVTHCGHRRKKLDGTLELPGANSGDRFRRLARWLLRPRQPEIAAVCWG
;
A
#
# COMPACT_ATOMS: atom_id res chain seq x y z
N PRO A 1 -18.30 7.52 14.21
CA PRO A 1 -16.99 6.83 14.41
C PRO A 1 -15.94 7.42 13.46
N SER A 2 -14.83 7.94 13.97
CA SER A 2 -13.71 8.33 13.10
C SER A 2 -13.18 7.06 12.42
N LEU A 3 -13.29 7.00 11.09
CA LEU A 3 -12.75 5.89 10.32
C LEU A 3 -11.24 5.90 10.46
N SER A 4 -10.66 4.80 10.94
CA SER A 4 -9.20 4.69 11.01
C SER A 4 -8.64 4.61 9.59
N SER A 5 -7.62 5.41 9.29
CA SER A 5 -7.03 5.50 7.95
C SER A 5 -5.58 5.05 7.93
N LEU A 6 -5.19 4.52 6.78
CA LEU A 6 -3.82 4.24 6.39
C LEU A 6 -3.44 5.19 5.26
N ARG A 7 -2.50 6.09 5.55
CA ARG A 7 -1.94 7.02 4.58
C ARG A 7 -0.61 6.51 4.04
N VAL A 8 -0.41 6.50 2.73
CA VAL A 8 0.74 5.87 2.08
C VAL A 8 1.50 6.87 1.22
N TYR A 9 2.81 6.98 1.47
CA TYR A 9 3.72 8.00 0.98
C TYR A 9 4.77 7.30 0.13
N PRO A 10 4.47 7.03 -1.14
CA PRO A 10 5.43 6.43 -2.03
C PRO A 10 6.58 7.41 -2.31
N ARG A 11 7.80 6.86 -2.39
CA ARG A 11 9.01 7.60 -2.74
C ARG A 11 9.62 7.07 -4.04
N TYR A 12 10.26 7.99 -4.76
CA TYR A 12 10.99 7.74 -6.01
C TYR A 12 10.10 7.27 -7.17
N GLY A 13 10.69 6.93 -8.32
CA GLY A 13 10.03 6.87 -9.64
C GLY A 13 8.73 6.05 -9.74
N LEU A 14 8.02 6.22 -10.87
CA LEU A 14 6.64 5.75 -11.07
C LEU A 14 6.42 4.25 -10.77
N GLY A 15 7.35 3.38 -11.15
CA GLY A 15 7.27 1.94 -10.82
C GLY A 15 7.22 1.68 -9.32
N ASN A 16 8.08 2.34 -8.55
CA ASN A 16 8.09 2.23 -7.08
C ASN A 16 6.81 2.81 -6.47
N VAL A 17 6.29 3.91 -7.03
CA VAL A 17 4.98 4.45 -6.63
C VAL A 17 3.89 3.40 -6.76
N ILE A 18 3.79 2.74 -7.91
CA ILE A 18 2.79 1.69 -8.14
C ILE A 18 2.95 0.55 -7.13
N LEU A 19 4.18 0.04 -6.96
CA LEU A 19 4.48 -1.06 -6.03
C LEU A 19 4.12 -0.71 -4.58
N THR A 20 4.49 0.49 -4.13
CA THR A 20 4.21 0.97 -2.77
C THR A 20 2.71 1.19 -2.55
N LEU A 21 2.00 1.81 -3.51
CA LEU A 21 0.57 2.07 -3.37
C LEU A 21 -0.25 0.77 -3.34
N VAL A 22 0.09 -0.20 -4.19
CA VAL A 22 -0.58 -1.52 -4.19
C VAL A 22 -0.29 -2.29 -2.90
N SER A 23 0.95 -2.24 -2.41
CA SER A 23 1.31 -2.84 -1.12
C SER A 23 0.56 -2.19 0.04
N GLY A 24 0.44 -0.86 0.02
CA GLY A 24 -0.29 -0.07 0.99
C GLY A 24 -1.79 -0.36 0.99
N LEU A 25 -2.40 -0.52 -0.19
CA LEU A 25 -3.81 -0.94 -0.28
C LEU A 25 -4.01 -2.34 0.31
N GLY A 26 -3.11 -3.28 0.03
CA GLY A 26 -3.16 -4.62 0.62
C GLY A 26 -3.10 -4.59 2.15
N LEU A 27 -2.26 -3.72 2.72
CA LEU A 27 -2.20 -3.50 4.16
C LEU A 27 -3.49 -2.85 4.68
N ALA A 28 -4.02 -1.81 4.02
CA ALA A 28 -5.27 -1.17 4.41
C ALA A 28 -6.43 -2.18 4.48
N VAL A 29 -6.55 -3.05 3.47
CA VAL A 29 -7.56 -4.11 3.42
C VAL A 29 -7.36 -5.12 4.57
N ALA A 30 -6.13 -5.60 4.76
CA ALA A 30 -5.82 -6.53 5.84
C ALA A 30 -6.15 -5.95 7.23
N GLU A 31 -5.98 -4.64 7.41
CA GLU A 31 -6.27 -3.95 8.67
C GLU A 31 -7.72 -3.44 8.77
N GLY A 32 -8.46 -3.39 7.66
CA GLY A 32 -9.80 -2.78 7.64
C GLY A 32 -9.73 -1.26 7.81
N LYS A 33 -8.68 -0.62 7.31
CA LYS A 33 -8.50 0.83 7.32
C LYS A 33 -8.88 1.44 5.98
N GLU A 34 -9.31 2.70 6.02
CA GLU A 34 -9.46 3.50 4.81
C GLU A 34 -8.08 3.75 4.18
N PHE A 35 -7.96 3.52 2.88
CA PHE A 35 -6.71 3.74 2.16
C PHE A 35 -6.65 5.15 1.59
N VAL A 36 -5.56 5.86 1.87
CA VAL A 36 -5.27 7.19 1.32
C VAL A 36 -3.87 7.20 0.71
N ALA A 37 -3.78 7.34 -0.60
CA ALA A 37 -2.54 7.56 -1.32
C ALA A 37 -2.13 9.03 -1.21
N VAL A 38 -0.97 9.31 -0.65
CA VAL A 38 -0.54 10.69 -0.48
C VAL A 38 0.54 11.00 -1.50
N VAL A 39 0.08 11.51 -2.64
CA VAL A 39 0.85 11.68 -3.88
C VAL A 39 0.53 13.04 -4.53
N PRO A 40 1.42 13.58 -5.36
CA PRO A 40 1.09 14.74 -6.19
C PRO A 40 -0.15 14.47 -7.06
N GLN A 41 -0.96 15.51 -7.31
CA GLN A 41 -2.15 15.43 -8.16
C GLN A 41 -1.83 14.84 -9.54
N GLN A 42 -0.72 15.28 -10.16
CA GLN A 42 -0.29 14.77 -11.46
C GLN A 42 -0.08 13.25 -11.44
N THR A 43 0.51 12.71 -10.37
CA THR A 43 0.69 11.26 -10.18
C THR A 43 -0.65 10.56 -10.00
N ALA A 44 -1.57 11.14 -9.23
CA ALA A 44 -2.90 10.57 -9.04
C ALA A 44 -3.70 10.52 -10.35
N GLU A 45 -3.64 11.57 -11.17
CA GLU A 45 -4.28 11.64 -12.49
C GLU A 45 -3.67 10.64 -13.47
N LEU A 46 -2.33 10.55 -13.50
CA LEU A 46 -1.60 9.62 -14.35
C LEU A 46 -1.99 8.15 -14.06
N LEU A 47 -2.10 7.80 -12.77
CA LEU A 47 -2.50 6.47 -12.31
C LEU A 47 -4.01 6.23 -12.32
N GLY A 48 -4.81 7.27 -12.56
CA GLY A 48 -6.27 7.21 -12.54
C GLY A 48 -6.87 6.91 -11.16
N LEU A 49 -6.25 7.42 -10.09
CA LEU A 49 -6.77 7.26 -8.73
C LEU A 49 -8.07 8.04 -8.55
N ARG A 50 -9.03 7.45 -7.83
CA ARG A 50 -10.30 8.13 -7.49
C ARG A 50 -10.03 9.27 -6.51
N ARG A 51 -10.75 10.39 -6.65
CA ARG A 51 -10.53 11.62 -5.84
C ARG A 51 -10.53 11.41 -4.32
N HIS A 52 -11.35 10.51 -3.79
CA HIS A 52 -11.41 10.23 -2.35
C HIS A 52 -10.26 9.33 -1.85
N MET A 53 -9.45 8.77 -2.75
CA MET A 53 -8.38 7.85 -2.40
C MET A 53 -7.01 8.52 -2.35
N TRP A 54 -6.92 9.84 -2.56
CA TRP A 54 -5.64 10.53 -2.51
C TRP A 54 -5.70 11.94 -1.92
N GLN A 55 -4.57 12.39 -1.40
CA GLN A 55 -4.36 13.72 -0.79
C GLN A 55 -2.99 14.28 -1.22
N LEU A 56 -2.83 15.60 -1.14
CA LEU A 56 -1.59 16.26 -1.54
C LEU A 56 -0.51 16.13 -0.47
N PRO A 57 0.79 16.17 -0.86
CA PRO A 57 1.88 15.99 0.09
C PRO A 57 2.07 17.05 1.18
N HIS A 58 1.27 18.10 1.21
CA HIS A 58 1.32 19.11 2.26
C HIS A 58 0.33 18.84 3.39
N ASP A 59 -0.66 17.96 3.22
CA ASP A 59 -1.72 17.67 4.21
C ASP A 59 -1.31 16.57 5.22
N MET A 60 -0.01 16.43 5.48
CA MET A 60 0.62 15.11 5.42
C MET A 60 1.09 14.46 6.72
N LYS A 61 1.09 15.05 7.92
CA LYS A 61 1.81 14.39 9.04
C LYS A 61 1.08 14.39 10.37
N GLU A 62 -0.07 13.75 10.40
CA GLU A 62 -0.70 13.33 11.65
C GLU A 62 -0.77 11.82 11.72
N GLY A 63 -0.32 11.24 12.84
CA GLY A 63 -0.35 9.80 13.09
C GLY A 63 1.02 9.18 13.34
N THR A 64 1.01 7.90 13.70
CA THR A 64 2.23 7.10 13.87
C THR A 64 2.82 6.81 12.48
N VAL A 65 4.15 6.84 12.33
CA VAL A 65 4.84 6.66 11.03
C VAL A 65 5.65 5.38 11.01
N LEU A 66 5.50 4.59 9.93
CA LEU A 66 6.34 3.46 9.58
C LEU A 66 7.18 3.85 8.35
N ASN A 67 8.49 3.99 8.52
CA ASN A 67 9.42 4.32 7.44
C ASN A 67 10.12 3.06 6.92
N LEU A 68 9.91 2.76 5.63
CA LEU A 68 10.47 1.63 4.90
C LEU A 68 11.34 2.09 3.73
N VAL A 69 11.84 3.33 3.73
CA VAL A 69 12.71 3.86 2.68
C VAL A 69 14.14 3.31 2.84
N GLY A 70 14.78 2.87 1.75
CA GLY A 70 16.16 2.35 1.77
C GLY A 70 16.33 1.03 2.56
N ALA A 71 15.22 0.45 2.97
CA ALA A 71 15.08 -0.72 3.78
C ALA A 71 15.56 -2.00 3.06
N ARG A 72 16.77 -2.52 3.33
CA ARG A 72 17.25 -3.76 2.67
C ARG A 72 16.43 -5.02 3.06
N PRO A 73 16.38 -6.06 2.20
CA PRO A 73 15.46 -7.20 2.33
C PRO A 73 16.03 -8.41 3.11
N GLN A 74 16.95 -8.22 4.05
CA GLN A 74 17.45 -9.35 4.84
C GLN A 74 16.34 -9.85 5.79
N ALA A 75 16.07 -11.16 5.76
CA ALA A 75 14.89 -11.78 6.36
C ALA A 75 14.73 -11.58 7.88
N ALA A 76 15.81 -11.35 8.63
CA ALA A 76 15.76 -11.00 10.06
C ALA A 76 15.18 -9.59 10.30
N ALA A 77 15.49 -8.63 9.44
CA ALA A 77 14.92 -7.28 9.48
C ALA A 77 13.43 -7.26 9.07
N ALA A 78 12.97 -8.25 8.30
CA ALA A 78 11.56 -8.39 7.94
C ALA A 78 10.68 -8.78 9.15
N ALA A 79 11.18 -9.64 10.05
CA ALA A 79 10.47 -10.04 11.27
C ALA A 79 10.37 -8.89 12.30
N GLU A 80 11.45 -8.13 12.51
CA GLU A 80 11.40 -6.90 13.33
C GLU A 80 10.49 -5.82 12.72
N ARG A 81 10.46 -5.70 11.38
CA ARG A 81 9.52 -4.81 10.68
C ARG A 81 8.06 -5.25 10.81
N ILE A 82 7.80 -6.55 10.82
CA ILE A 82 6.47 -7.11 11.06
C ILE A 82 6.01 -6.85 12.50
N ALA A 83 6.90 -7.00 13.49
CA ALA A 83 6.64 -6.64 14.88
C ALA A 83 6.43 -5.11 15.05
N CYS A 84 7.14 -4.29 14.27
CA CYS A 84 6.92 -2.84 14.20
C CYS A 84 5.51 -2.49 13.71
N CYS A 85 4.96 -3.25 12.75
CA CYS A 85 3.59 -3.05 12.26
C CYS A 85 2.52 -3.23 13.35
N GLU A 86 2.71 -4.12 14.34
CA GLU A 86 1.66 -4.40 15.34
C GLU A 86 1.42 -3.23 16.31
N ARG A 87 2.47 -2.53 16.76
CA ARG A 87 2.32 -1.37 17.67
C ARG A 87 1.79 -0.11 16.97
N TRP A 88 2.12 0.04 15.69
CA TRP A 88 1.79 1.23 14.89
C TRP A 88 0.34 1.24 14.36
N MET A 89 -0.36 0.10 14.39
CA MET A 89 -1.70 -0.05 13.81
C MET A 89 -2.87 0.30 14.75
N ASN A 90 -2.63 0.47 16.05
CA ASN A 90 -3.66 0.92 17.00
C ASN A 90 -4.02 2.41 16.89
N SER A 91 -3.27 3.16 16.07
CA SER A 91 -3.57 4.57 15.80
C SER A 91 -4.77 4.74 14.87
N SER A 92 -5.58 5.77 15.12
CA SER A 92 -6.65 6.21 14.22
C SER A 92 -6.10 6.62 12.85
N VAL A 93 -4.89 7.19 12.80
CA VAL A 93 -4.17 7.48 11.56
C VAL A 93 -2.81 6.80 11.60
N SER A 94 -2.57 5.93 10.63
CA SER A 94 -1.33 5.22 10.42
C SER A 94 -0.70 5.72 9.12
N VAL A 95 0.59 6.05 9.13
CA VAL A 95 1.33 6.58 7.98
C VAL A 95 2.46 5.63 7.54
N VAL A 96 2.47 5.15 6.30
CA VAL A 96 3.58 4.38 5.70
C VAL A 96 4.32 5.25 4.72
N GLU A 97 5.63 5.36 4.89
CA GLU A 97 6.54 5.93 3.89
C GLU A 97 7.41 4.82 3.32
N SER A 98 7.42 4.63 2.00
CA SER A 98 8.15 3.51 1.39
C SER A 98 8.53 3.76 -0.07
N ASP A 99 9.67 3.19 -0.48
CA ASP A 99 10.13 3.12 -1.85
C ASP A 99 10.09 1.69 -2.44
N GLN A 100 9.42 0.74 -1.77
CA GLN A 100 9.52 -0.68 -2.10
C GLN A 100 8.18 -1.41 -2.19
N TYR A 101 8.23 -2.56 -2.85
CA TYR A 101 7.19 -3.58 -2.78
C TYR A 101 7.24 -4.34 -1.45
N PHE A 102 6.26 -4.12 -0.58
CA PHE A 102 6.20 -4.74 0.76
C PHE A 102 4.97 -5.63 1.00
N LEU A 103 4.14 -5.88 -0.02
CA LEU A 103 3.00 -6.80 0.08
C LEU A 103 3.37 -8.20 0.63
N PRO A 104 4.54 -8.79 0.32
CA PRO A 104 4.94 -10.06 0.93
C PRO A 104 5.02 -10.00 2.46
N LEU A 105 5.44 -8.88 3.04
CA LEU A 105 5.50 -8.67 4.49
C LEU A 105 4.10 -8.68 5.11
N VAL A 106 3.12 -8.10 4.43
CA VAL A 106 1.70 -8.13 4.84
C VAL A 106 1.21 -9.58 4.90
N THR A 107 1.53 -10.38 3.89
CA THR A 107 1.08 -11.77 3.76
C THR A 107 1.84 -12.77 4.63
N HIS A 108 3.00 -12.39 5.18
CA HIS A 108 3.73 -13.23 6.13
C HIS A 108 2.98 -13.37 7.46
N CYS A 109 2.18 -12.37 7.82
CA CYS A 109 1.29 -12.41 8.97
C CYS A 109 0.05 -13.25 8.67
N GLY A 110 -0.09 -14.41 9.32
CA GLY A 110 -1.14 -15.38 9.02
C GLY A 110 -2.57 -14.82 9.09
N HIS A 111 -2.87 -13.94 10.04
CA HIS A 111 -4.18 -13.29 10.18
C HIS A 111 -4.45 -12.26 9.07
N ARG A 112 -3.46 -11.41 8.74
CA ARG A 112 -3.55 -10.44 7.64
C ARG A 112 -3.73 -11.14 6.30
N ARG A 113 -2.98 -12.21 6.05
CA ARG A 113 -3.12 -13.03 4.85
C ARG A 113 -4.54 -13.58 4.71
N LYS A 114 -5.09 -14.18 5.77
CA LYS A 114 -6.46 -14.72 5.75
C LYS A 114 -7.50 -13.64 5.44
N LYS A 115 -7.39 -12.46 6.06
CA LYS A 115 -8.32 -11.35 5.84
C LYS A 115 -8.21 -10.77 4.42
N LEU A 116 -6.98 -10.61 3.93
CA LEU A 116 -6.72 -10.15 2.56
C LEU A 116 -7.24 -11.16 1.54
N ASP A 117 -6.89 -12.44 1.67
CA ASP A 117 -7.32 -13.50 0.74
C ASP A 117 -8.84 -13.67 0.73
N GLY A 118 -9.48 -13.56 1.91
CA GLY A 118 -10.94 -13.56 2.03
C GLY A 118 -11.58 -12.37 1.30
N THR A 119 -11.04 -11.16 1.49
CA THR A 119 -11.56 -9.95 0.83
C THR A 119 -11.35 -9.98 -0.69
N LEU A 120 -10.23 -10.54 -1.15
CA LEU A 120 -9.91 -10.63 -2.58
C LEU A 120 -10.57 -11.82 -3.28
N GLU A 121 -11.17 -12.73 -2.52
CA GLU A 121 -11.70 -14.02 -2.99
C GLU A 121 -10.61 -14.82 -3.73
N LEU A 122 -9.41 -14.90 -3.15
CA LEU A 122 -8.23 -15.51 -3.73
C LEU A 122 -7.58 -16.54 -2.80
N PRO A 123 -8.24 -17.67 -2.49
CA PRO A 123 -7.66 -18.70 -1.64
C PRO A 123 -6.43 -19.32 -2.31
N GLY A 124 -5.30 -19.36 -1.59
CA GLY A 124 -4.06 -19.99 -2.07
C GLY A 124 -3.26 -19.15 -3.08
N ALA A 125 -3.65 -17.89 -3.34
CA ALA A 125 -2.91 -17.01 -4.22
C ALA A 125 -1.46 -16.77 -3.78
N ASN A 126 -0.55 -16.57 -4.73
CA ASN A 126 0.79 -16.07 -4.45
C ASN A 126 0.80 -14.53 -4.35
N SER A 127 1.94 -13.92 -4.03
CA SER A 127 2.02 -12.45 -3.89
C SER A 127 1.75 -11.71 -5.22
N GLY A 128 2.09 -12.29 -6.36
CA GLY A 128 1.82 -11.72 -7.68
C GLY A 128 0.33 -11.70 -8.04
N ASP A 129 -0.42 -12.72 -7.67
CA ASP A 129 -1.87 -12.77 -7.88
C ASP A 129 -2.59 -11.68 -7.07
N ARG A 130 -2.21 -11.53 -5.80
CA ARG A 130 -2.71 -10.46 -4.93
C ARG A 130 -2.38 -9.09 -5.50
N PHE A 131 -1.12 -8.89 -5.91
CA PHE A 131 -0.69 -7.64 -6.55
C PHE A 131 -1.56 -7.32 -7.76
N ARG A 132 -1.73 -8.26 -8.69
CA ARG A 132 -2.54 -8.05 -9.90
C ARG A 132 -3.98 -7.69 -9.58
N ARG A 133 -4.60 -8.37 -8.61
CA ARG A 133 -5.98 -8.07 -8.18
C ARG A 133 -6.10 -6.67 -7.57
N LEU A 134 -5.21 -6.33 -6.66
CA LEU A 134 -5.19 -5.02 -6.00
C LEU A 134 -4.87 -3.89 -6.98
N ALA A 135 -3.88 -4.07 -7.86
CA ALA A 135 -3.53 -3.10 -8.90
C ALA A 135 -4.70 -2.86 -9.85
N ARG A 136 -5.37 -3.92 -10.31
CA ARG A 136 -6.61 -3.82 -11.13
C ARG A 136 -7.77 -3.18 -10.40
N TRP A 137 -7.81 -3.19 -9.08
CA TRP A 137 -8.83 -2.47 -8.33
C TRP A 137 -8.48 -1.00 -8.19
N LEU A 138 -7.22 -0.70 -7.85
CA LEU A 138 -6.72 0.63 -7.51
C LEU A 138 -6.52 1.55 -8.73
N LEU A 139 -5.90 1.03 -9.79
CA LEU A 139 -5.33 1.85 -10.87
C LEU A 139 -6.27 1.87 -12.07
N ARG A 140 -6.45 3.05 -12.67
CA ARG A 140 -7.22 3.25 -13.91
C ARG A 140 -6.42 4.14 -14.88
N PRO A 141 -5.18 3.74 -15.25
CA PRO A 141 -4.35 4.56 -16.10
C PRO A 141 -5.06 4.81 -17.44
N ARG A 142 -5.07 6.08 -17.87
CA ARG A 142 -5.70 6.49 -19.13
C ARG A 142 -4.74 6.45 -20.31
N GLN A 143 -3.44 6.49 -20.03
CA GLN A 143 -2.37 6.48 -21.01
C GLN A 143 -1.89 5.03 -21.25
N PRO A 144 -1.82 4.56 -22.51
CA PRO A 144 -1.38 3.20 -22.84
C PRO A 144 0.02 2.85 -22.30
N GLU A 145 0.95 3.80 -22.33
CA GLU A 145 2.31 3.64 -21.82
C GLU A 145 2.34 3.41 -20.31
N ILE A 146 1.43 4.05 -19.56
CA ILE A 146 1.30 3.86 -18.13
C ILE A 146 0.56 2.56 -17.82
N ALA A 147 -0.44 2.20 -18.64
CA ALA A 147 -1.08 0.91 -18.56
C ALA A 147 -0.06 -0.23 -18.76
N ALA A 148 0.88 -0.10 -19.70
CA ALA A 148 1.95 -1.07 -19.89
C ALA A 148 2.84 -1.23 -18.65
N VAL A 149 3.15 -0.15 -17.93
CA VAL A 149 3.90 -0.24 -16.65
C VAL A 149 3.07 -0.90 -15.54
N CYS A 150 1.75 -0.68 -15.52
CA CYS A 150 0.86 -1.27 -14.52
C CYS A 150 0.54 -2.76 -14.77
N TRP A 151 0.53 -3.19 -16.04
CA TRP A 151 0.02 -4.50 -16.45
C TRP A 151 1.04 -5.42 -17.11
N GLY A 152 2.18 -4.88 -17.56
CA GLY A 152 3.27 -5.61 -18.23
C GLY A 152 4.04 -6.53 -17.31
#